data_AF-A0A1X2H6P2-F1
#
_entry.id   AF-A0A1X2H6P2-F1
#
_cell.length_a   1.000
_cell.length_b   1.000
_cell.length_c   1.000
_cell.angle_alpha   90.00
_cell.angle_beta   90.00
_cell.angle_gamma   90.00
#
_symmetry.space_group_name_H-M   'P 1'
#
loop_
_entity.id
_entity.type
_entity.pdbx_description
1 polymer ?
#
loop_
_entity_poly.entity_id
_entity_poly.type
_entity_poly.pdbx_seq_one_letter_code
_entity_poly.pdbx_strand_id
1 'polypeptide(L)'
;MWHAAKANEKKIKELMIDHKRRAERRRAFYESRMGDPRQLLRVIGSSTKLYPDVDQYYYHANTSNLMPWQGDPDIRIDRFDGRALLEYLPDSARRSSSGSNGVQDALADELNFERYHDLVEAERLEGDISIGLIRMGSLFFS
;
A
#
# COMPACT_ATOMS: atom_id res chain seq x y z
N MET A 1 49.03 21.52 24.50
CA MET A 1 47.59 21.53 24.12
C MET A 1 47.35 21.35 22.62
N TRP A 2 48.17 21.92 21.72
CA TRP A 2 48.08 21.74 20.26
C TRP A 2 48.10 20.28 19.77
N HIS A 3 49.01 19.45 20.29
CA HIS A 3 49.19 18.07 19.80
C HIS A 3 47.98 17.18 20.11
N ALA A 4 47.33 17.40 21.26
CA ALA A 4 46.10 16.70 21.63
C ALA A 4 44.93 17.10 20.73
N ALA A 5 44.82 18.38 20.36
CA ALA A 5 43.80 18.86 19.42
C ALA A 5 43.98 18.26 18.02
N LYS A 6 45.21 18.22 17.49
CA LYS A 6 45.51 17.56 16.20
C LYS A 6 45.23 16.06 16.22
N ALA A 7 45.53 15.37 17.33
CA ALA A 7 45.22 13.95 17.47
C ALA A 7 43.71 13.69 17.47
N ASN A 8 42.92 14.55 18.14
CA ASN A 8 41.46 14.44 18.14
C ASN A 8 40.86 14.71 16.76
N GLU A 9 41.37 15.73 16.06
CA GLU A 9 40.96 16.05 14.68
C GLU A 9 41.21 14.88 13.72
N LYS A 10 42.38 14.23 13.83
CA LYS A 10 42.70 13.03 13.04
C LYS A 10 41.71 11.89 13.31
N LYS A 11 41.39 11.64 14.58
CA LYS A 11 40.45 10.59 15.00
C LYS A 11 39.03 10.84 14.48
N ILE A 12 38.56 12.09 14.52
CA ILE A 12 37.25 12.47 13.97
C ILE A 12 37.19 12.28 12.46
N LYS A 13 38.26 12.67 11.74
CA LYS A 13 38.35 12.46 10.28
C LYS A 13 38.34 10.98 9.91
N GLU A 14 39.07 10.14 10.65
CA GLU A 14 39.07 8.69 10.46
C GLU A 14 37.68 8.07 10.67
N LEU A 15 36.99 8.46 11.75
CA LEU A 15 35.60 8.06 12.01
C LEU A 15 34.66 8.47 10.88
N MET A 16 34.77 9.71 10.40
CA MET A 16 33.94 10.22 9.31
C MET A 16 34.14 9.43 8.01
N ILE A 17 35.39 9.14 7.65
CA ILE A 17 35.72 8.35 6.45
C ILE A 17 35.16 6.94 6.58
N ASP A 18 35.29 6.31 7.75
CA ASP A 18 34.75 4.96 7.96
C ASP A 18 33.22 4.95 7.96
N HIS A 19 32.57 6.00 8.49
CA HIS A 19 31.12 6.18 8.40
C HIS A 19 30.65 6.31 6.96
N LYS A 20 31.35 7.11 6.15
CA LYS A 20 31.07 7.28 4.72
C LYS A 20 31.23 5.95 3.97
N ARG A 21 32.35 5.25 4.17
CA ARG A 21 32.59 3.93 3.55
C ARG A 21 31.55 2.89 3.99
N ARG A 22 31.13 2.90 5.26
CA ARG A 22 30.05 2.02 5.75
C ARG A 22 28.70 2.36 5.11
N ALA A 23 28.39 3.64 4.94
CA ALA A 23 27.18 4.06 4.25
C ALA A 23 27.18 3.66 2.77
N GLU A 24 28.30 3.86 2.07
CA GLU A 24 28.48 3.44 0.68
C GLU A 24 28.37 1.92 0.51
N ARG A 25 28.98 1.13 1.41
CA ARG A 25 28.82 -0.35 1.39
C ARG A 25 27.38 -0.78 1.61
N ARG A 26 26.65 -0.16 2.56
CA ARG A 26 25.22 -0.46 2.76
C ARG A 26 24.43 -0.09 1.52
N ARG A 27 24.66 1.09 0.96
CA ARG A 27 24.00 1.57 -0.26
C ARG A 27 24.23 0.61 -1.42
N ALA A 28 25.48 0.25 -1.70
CA ALA A 28 25.82 -0.71 -2.75
C ALA A 28 25.23 -2.11 -2.50
N PHE A 29 25.20 -2.57 -1.24
CA PHE A 29 24.55 -3.82 -0.89
C PHE A 29 23.05 -3.77 -1.18
N TYR A 30 22.36 -2.72 -0.73
CA TYR A 30 20.94 -2.53 -1.04
C TYR A 30 20.71 -2.37 -2.54
N GLU A 31 21.47 -1.53 -3.26
CA GLU A 31 21.33 -1.39 -4.72
C GLU A 31 21.62 -2.70 -5.48
N SER A 32 22.51 -3.57 -4.99
CA SER A 32 22.78 -4.88 -5.59
C SER A 32 21.74 -5.97 -5.28
N ARG A 33 20.97 -5.81 -4.19
CA ARG A 33 19.95 -6.76 -3.73
C ARG A 33 18.53 -6.30 -3.96
N MET A 34 18.32 -5.00 -4.08
CA MET A 34 17.09 -4.38 -4.53
C MET A 34 17.07 -4.52 -6.05
N GLY A 35 16.65 -5.71 -6.50
CA GLY A 35 15.96 -5.80 -7.79
C GLY A 35 14.70 -4.93 -7.78
N ASP A 36 13.88 -5.02 -8.83
CA ASP A 36 12.61 -4.30 -8.94
C ASP A 36 11.90 -4.20 -7.57
N PRO A 37 11.64 -2.98 -7.04
CA PRO A 37 10.96 -2.79 -5.74
C PRO A 37 9.64 -3.55 -5.61
N ARG A 38 9.02 -3.94 -6.74
CA ARG A 38 7.83 -4.79 -6.80
C ARG A 38 8.09 -6.26 -6.41
N GLN A 39 9.36 -6.69 -6.35
CA GLN A 39 9.81 -8.06 -6.01
C GLN A 39 10.20 -8.22 -4.52
N LEU A 40 9.94 -7.22 -3.67
CA LEU A 40 10.24 -7.29 -2.23
C LEU A 40 9.27 -8.17 -1.44
N LEU A 41 8.22 -8.67 -2.07
CA LEU A 41 7.30 -9.63 -1.46
C LEU A 41 7.95 -11.02 -1.40
N ARG A 42 8.56 -11.32 -0.26
CA ARG A 42 9.04 -12.66 0.03
C ARG A 42 7.91 -13.49 0.64
N VAL A 43 7.30 -14.36 -0.15
CA VAL A 43 6.35 -15.37 0.35
C VAL A 43 7.14 -16.48 1.02
N ILE A 44 6.92 -16.69 2.32
CA ILE A 44 7.52 -17.76 3.12
C ILE A 44 6.38 -18.60 3.69
N GLY A 45 6.47 -19.92 3.60
CA GLY A 45 5.49 -20.84 4.17
C GLY A 45 6.15 -22.11 4.68
N SER A 46 5.50 -22.78 5.63
CA SER A 46 5.88 -24.12 6.10
C SER A 46 4.85 -25.13 5.60
N SER A 47 5.28 -26.37 5.34
CA SER A 47 4.34 -27.44 5.00
C SER A 47 3.48 -27.78 6.22
N THR A 48 2.16 -27.68 6.07
CA THR A 48 1.18 -28.02 7.10
C THR A 48 0.24 -29.07 6.55
N LYS A 49 -0.07 -30.09 7.35
CA LYS A 49 -1.06 -31.11 6.98
C LYS A 49 -2.46 -30.49 7.07
N LEU A 50 -3.21 -30.54 5.96
CA LEU A 50 -4.57 -30.03 5.89
C LEU A 50 -5.52 -31.05 6.54
N TYR A 51 -6.34 -30.58 7.48
CA TYR A 51 -7.44 -31.34 8.06
C TYR A 51 -8.74 -30.69 7.59
N PRO A 52 -9.46 -31.28 6.63
CA PRO A 52 -10.72 -30.72 6.16
C PRO A 52 -11.76 -30.84 7.27
N ASP A 53 -12.23 -29.70 7.75
CA ASP A 53 -13.35 -29.61 8.69
C ASP A 53 -14.64 -29.33 7.91
N VAL A 54 -15.45 -30.37 7.77
CA VAL A 54 -16.70 -30.35 7.00
C VAL A 54 -17.76 -29.49 7.70
N ASP A 55 -17.78 -29.49 9.03
CA ASP A 55 -18.74 -28.71 9.81
C ASP A 55 -18.41 -27.22 9.71
N GLN A 56 -17.12 -26.88 9.82
CA GLN A 56 -16.64 -25.52 9.58
C GLN A 56 -16.97 -25.05 8.15
N TYR A 57 -16.79 -25.92 7.14
CA TYR A 57 -17.17 -25.60 5.76
C TYR A 57 -18.66 -25.26 5.64
N TYR A 58 -19.55 -26.12 6.14
CA TYR A 58 -20.99 -25.87 6.07
C TYR A 58 -21.40 -24.64 6.88
N TYR A 59 -20.75 -24.39 8.01
CA TYR A 59 -20.99 -23.18 8.80
C TYR A 59 -20.67 -21.91 8.01
N HIS A 60 -19.56 -21.86 7.28
CA HIS A 60 -19.19 -20.70 6.46
C HIS A 60 -19.97 -20.60 5.15
N ALA A 61 -20.42 -21.73 4.58
CA ALA A 61 -21.26 -21.75 3.38
C ALA A 61 -22.71 -21.31 3.65
N ASN A 62 -23.18 -21.45 4.88
CA ASN A 62 -24.53 -21.09 5.26
C ASN A 62 -24.66 -19.58 5.47
N THR A 63 -25.37 -18.89 4.58
CA THR A 63 -25.61 -17.43 4.65
C THR A 63 -26.51 -16.99 5.81
N SER A 64 -27.15 -17.92 6.52
CA SER A 64 -27.99 -17.60 7.68
C SER A 64 -27.18 -17.15 8.90
N ASN A 65 -25.86 -17.39 8.91
CA ASN A 65 -24.96 -16.95 9.98
C ASN A 65 -24.56 -15.47 9.84
N LEU A 66 -24.86 -14.84 8.70
CA LEU A 66 -24.57 -13.45 8.40
C LEU A 66 -25.62 -12.53 9.02
N MET A 67 -25.21 -11.34 9.45
CA MET A 67 -26.09 -10.32 9.98
C MET A 67 -26.40 -9.25 8.92
N PRO A 68 -27.57 -8.58 8.97
CA PRO A 68 -27.82 -7.42 8.12
C PRO A 68 -26.86 -6.27 8.49
N TRP A 69 -26.37 -5.56 7.49
CA TRP A 69 -25.59 -4.36 7.72
C TRP A 69 -26.50 -3.19 8.14
N GLN A 70 -26.01 -2.34 9.04
CA GLN A 70 -26.78 -1.19 9.55
C GLN A 70 -27.10 -0.15 8.47
N GLY A 71 -26.24 -0.01 7.46
CA GLY A 71 -26.42 0.95 6.37
C GLY A 71 -27.35 0.51 5.26
N ASP A 72 -27.50 -0.81 5.10
CA ASP A 72 -28.37 -1.42 4.09
C ASP A 72 -28.73 -2.85 4.56
N PRO A 73 -29.99 -3.10 4.96
CA PRO A 73 -30.45 -4.41 5.40
C PRO A 73 -30.40 -5.50 4.33
N ASP A 74 -30.32 -5.14 3.04
CA ASP A 74 -30.20 -6.11 1.95
C ASP A 74 -28.78 -6.68 1.86
N ILE A 75 -27.80 -5.96 2.40
CA ILE A 75 -26.41 -6.40 2.47
C ILE A 75 -26.20 -7.24 3.74
N ARG A 76 -25.77 -8.49 3.56
CA ARG A 76 -25.41 -9.42 4.64
C ARG A 76 -23.90 -9.37 4.89
N ILE A 77 -23.50 -9.30 6.15
CA ILE A 77 -22.09 -9.18 6.57
C ILE A 77 -21.74 -10.21 7.65
N ASP A 78 -20.47 -10.56 7.76
CA ASP A 78 -19.98 -11.41 8.84
C ASP A 78 -20.06 -10.66 10.18
N ARG A 79 -20.24 -11.40 11.28
CA ARG A 79 -20.29 -10.81 12.64
C ARG A 79 -18.95 -10.20 13.07
N PHE A 80 -17.85 -10.64 12.46
CA PHE A 80 -16.50 -10.11 12.66
C PHE A 80 -16.07 -9.15 11.54
N ASP A 81 -16.96 -8.80 10.62
CA ASP A 81 -16.70 -7.77 9.62
C ASP A 81 -16.50 -6.41 10.32
N GLY A 82 -15.44 -5.69 9.97
CA GLY A 82 -15.11 -4.40 10.60
C GLY A 82 -16.23 -3.35 10.48
N ARG A 83 -17.12 -3.47 9.49
CA ARG A 83 -18.30 -2.60 9.34
C ARG A 83 -19.31 -2.77 10.47
N ALA A 84 -19.33 -3.92 11.15
CA ALA A 84 -20.19 -4.15 12.31
C ALA A 84 -19.77 -3.32 13.55
N LEU A 85 -18.53 -2.81 13.56
CA LEU A 85 -18.01 -1.95 14.63
C LEU A 85 -18.39 -0.47 14.48
N LEU A 86 -19.03 -0.08 13.37
CA LEU A 86 -19.49 1.29 13.17
C LEU A 86 -20.73 1.51 14.03
N GLU A 87 -20.62 2.35 15.06
CA GLU A 87 -21.75 2.67 15.96
C GLU A 87 -22.79 3.60 15.31
N TYR A 88 -22.33 4.48 14.42
CA TYR A 88 -23.16 5.44 13.72
C TYR A 88 -22.73 5.51 12.26
N LEU A 89 -23.67 5.20 11.37
CA LEU A 89 -23.50 5.42 9.94
C LEU A 89 -24.35 6.60 9.50
N PRO A 90 -23.74 7.71 9.03
CA PRO A 90 -24.51 8.83 8.52
C PRO A 90 -25.22 8.44 7.21
N ASP A 91 -26.54 8.71 7.16
CA ASP A 91 -27.34 8.58 5.94
C ASP A 91 -26.63 9.24 4.76
N SER A 92 -26.41 8.49 3.68
CA SER A 92 -25.88 9.04 2.43
C SER A 92 -26.77 10.17 1.90
N ALA A 93 -28.09 10.06 2.05
CA ALA A 93 -29.04 11.11 1.70
C ALA A 93 -28.88 12.40 2.52
N ARG A 94 -28.41 12.31 3.78
CA ARG A 94 -28.16 13.49 4.62
C ARG A 94 -26.90 14.25 4.22
N ARG A 95 -25.93 13.58 3.58
CA ARG A 95 -24.74 14.25 3.04
C ARG A 95 -25.07 15.16 1.86
N SER A 96 -26.07 14.81 1.04
CA SER A 96 -26.56 15.70 -0.02
C SER A 96 -27.40 16.88 0.48
N SER A 97 -27.89 16.84 1.73
CA SER A 97 -28.78 17.86 2.29
C SER A 97 -28.14 18.73 3.38
N SER A 98 -27.00 18.34 3.96
CA SER A 98 -26.24 19.24 4.83
C SER A 98 -25.62 20.31 3.96
N GLY A 99 -26.12 21.54 4.08
CA GLY A 99 -25.70 22.69 3.29
C GLY A 99 -24.18 22.74 3.12
N SER A 100 -23.77 22.91 1.86
CA SER A 100 -22.38 23.01 1.40
C SER A 100 -21.56 23.94 2.31
N ASN A 101 -20.76 23.35 3.18
CA ASN A 101 -19.56 24.03 3.66
C ASN A 101 -18.52 23.79 2.56
N GLY A 102 -18.19 24.80 1.75
CA GLY A 102 -17.28 24.63 0.60
C GLY A 102 -15.90 24.02 0.96
N VAL A 103 -15.52 24.04 2.24
CA VAL A 103 -14.33 23.35 2.77
C VAL A 103 -14.54 21.82 2.88
N GLN A 104 -15.73 21.36 3.27
CA GLN A 104 -16.07 19.94 3.34
C GLN A 104 -16.20 19.31 1.95
N ASP A 105 -16.72 20.06 0.98
CA ASP A 105 -16.83 19.59 -0.41
C ASP A 105 -15.43 19.45 -1.05
N ALA A 106 -14.54 20.42 -0.87
CA ALA A 106 -13.17 20.34 -1.37
C ALA A 106 -12.39 19.16 -0.76
N LEU A 107 -12.55 18.91 0.55
CA LEU A 107 -11.95 17.75 1.22
C LEU A 107 -12.55 16.43 0.72
N ALA A 108 -13.85 16.39 0.44
CA ALA A 108 -14.50 15.20 -0.09
C ALA A 108 -14.01 14.87 -1.50
N ASP A 109 -13.78 15.89 -2.34
CA ASP A 109 -13.20 15.74 -3.67
C ASP A 109 -11.76 15.24 -3.62
N GLU A 110 -10.93 15.80 -2.73
CA GLU A 110 -9.55 15.35 -2.50
C GLU A 110 -9.53 13.88 -2.02
N LEU A 111 -10.37 13.54 -1.03
CA LEU A 111 -10.49 12.16 -0.55
C LEU A 111 -10.99 11.17 -1.62
N ASN A 112 -11.88 11.63 -2.51
CA ASN A 112 -12.32 10.80 -3.63
C ASN A 112 -11.20 10.60 -4.65
N PHE A 113 -10.40 11.64 -4.94
CA PHE A 113 -9.23 11.50 -5.79
C PHE A 113 -8.24 10.49 -5.19
N GLU A 114 -7.86 10.64 -3.92
CA GLU A 114 -6.96 9.71 -3.22
C GLU A 114 -7.49 8.27 -3.20
N ARG A 115 -8.81 8.07 -3.06
CA ARG A 115 -9.44 6.73 -3.12
C ARG A 115 -9.18 6.01 -4.44
N TYR A 116 -9.15 6.75 -5.54
CA TYR A 116 -8.98 6.20 -6.89
C TYR A 116 -7.58 6.45 -7.46
N HIS A 117 -6.66 7.06 -6.69
CA HIS A 117 -5.34 7.46 -7.15
C HIS A 117 -4.57 6.30 -7.79
N ASP A 118 -4.48 5.17 -7.09
CA ASP A 118 -3.77 3.98 -7.58
C ASP A 118 -4.36 3.41 -8.87
N LEU A 119 -5.68 3.52 -9.05
CA LEU A 119 -6.36 3.08 -10.28
C LEU A 119 -6.07 4.01 -11.44
N VAL A 120 -6.07 5.33 -11.18
CA VAL A 120 -5.70 6.35 -12.18
C VAL A 120 -4.23 6.23 -12.56
N GLU A 121 -3.33 5.99 -11.60
CA GLU A 121 -1.91 5.73 -11.87
C GLU A 121 -1.70 4.42 -12.64
N ALA A 122 -2.42 3.36 -12.28
CA ALA A 122 -2.37 2.10 -13.01
C ALA A 122 -2.82 2.25 -14.46
N GLU A 123 -3.94 2.93 -14.72
CA GLU A 123 -4.45 3.20 -16.06
C GLU A 123 -3.46 4.06 -16.88
N ARG A 124 -2.87 5.09 -16.25
CA ARG A 124 -1.83 5.92 -16.88
C ARG A 124 -0.61 5.07 -17.29
N LEU A 125 -0.15 4.19 -16.41
CA LEU A 125 0.99 3.32 -16.66
C LEU A 125 0.68 2.27 -17.75
N GLU A 126 -0.54 1.72 -17.78
CA GLU A 126 -1.00 0.82 -18.85
C GLU A 126 -1.08 1.54 -20.20
N GLY A 127 -1.55 2.79 -20.20
CA GLY A 127 -1.54 3.67 -21.37
C GLY A 127 -0.12 3.92 -21.90
N ASP A 128 0.84 4.20 -21.03
CA ASP A 128 2.25 4.41 -21.40
C ASP A 128 2.92 3.13 -21.97
N ILE A 129 2.55 1.94 -21.47
CA ILE A 129 3.01 0.65 -22.03
C ILE A 129 2.46 0.46 -23.46
N SER A 130 1.20 0.83 -23.70
CA SER A 130 0.59 0.74 -25.03
C SER A 130 1.23 1.70 -26.04
N ILE A 131 1.58 2.92 -25.61
CA ILE A 131 2.23 3.94 -26.46
C ILE A 131 3.71 3.59 -26.70
N GLY A 132 4.38 2.98 -25.72
CA GLY A 132 5.76 2.47 -25.83
C GLY A 132 5.90 1.32 -26.83
N LEU A 133 4.93 0.40 -26.88
CA LEU A 133 4.92 -0.69 -27.87
C LEU A 133 4.71 -0.19 -29.31
N ILE A 134 3.88 0.84 -29.49
CA ILE A 134 3.62 1.44 -30.82
C ILE A 134 4.87 2.14 -31.36
N ARG A 135 5.70 2.77 -30.49
CA ARG A 135 6.96 3.41 -30.91
C ARG A 135 8.10 2.42 -31.23
N MET A 136 8.12 1.23 -30.64
CA MET A 136 9.11 0.20 -30.97
C MET A 136 8.77 -0.56 -32.27
N GLY A 137 7.50 -0.58 -32.68
CA GLY A 137 7.06 -1.22 -33.92
C GLY A 137 7.42 -0.46 -35.21
N SER A 138 7.76 0.84 -35.14
CA SER A 138 8.07 1.64 -36.34
C SER A 138 9.56 1.71 -36.70
N LEU A 139 10.44 1.05 -35.94
CA LEU A 139 11.90 1.04 -36.16
C LEU A 139 12.41 -0.23 -36.88
N PHE A 140 11.52 -1.18 -37.22
CA PHE A 140 11.89 -2.46 -37.84
C PHE A 140 11.31 -2.67 -39.26
N PHE A 141 10.71 -1.65 -39.86
CA PHE A 141 10.36 -1.66 -41.28
C PHE A 141 10.86 -0.38 -41.96
N SER A 142 12.11 -0.41 -42.41
CA SER A 142 12.56 0.26 -43.63
C SER A 142 13.79 -0.45 -44.18
#